data_AF-A0A925WDX8-F1
#
_entry.id   AF-A0A925WDX8-F1
#
_cell.length_a   1.000
_cell.length_b   1.000
_cell.length_c   1.000
_cell.angle_alpha   90.00
_cell.angle_beta   90.00
_cell.angle_gamma   90.00
#
_symmetry.space_group_name_H-M   'P 1'
#
loop_
_entity.id
_entity.type
_entity.pdbx_description
1 polymer ?
#
loop_
_entity_poly.entity_id
_entity_poly.type
_entity_poly.pdbx_seq_one_letter_code
_entity_poly.pdbx_strand_id
1 'polypeptide(L)'
;MSAPNPELLRSLGRLVRGLSALFWGLPLALIVCIGTASAGWFKAYGVLPILAVTGLLLFGLLQLGSFQKQERPWRSTLERAQLLALVNFGLSPFLFWWNLLPQKVFFSLMVGALGFSGLLFLFALNLVLLRLGAMLPDEALRLEIRHYTSLNRNLLIALLTIVATYLVLTRVIIHFFPQIPHLPEHLDILSLQITVPALGIEVSSAWLIWVMSCLLVLLPLAMTMALIWKTKEVILENVFGGNQP
;
A
#
# COMPACT_ATOMS: atom_id res chain seq x y z
N MET A 1 38.37 19.42 2.91
CA MET A 1 37.10 18.78 3.29
C MET A 1 36.20 19.86 3.88
N SER A 2 35.24 20.36 3.11
CA SER A 2 34.23 21.29 3.61
C SER A 2 33.32 20.55 4.59
N ALA A 3 33.07 21.12 5.77
CA ALA A 3 32.18 20.53 6.77
C ALA A 3 30.82 20.18 6.16
N PRO A 4 30.22 19.02 6.51
CA PRO A 4 28.93 18.61 5.98
C PRO A 4 27.86 19.68 6.29
N ASN A 5 27.08 20.07 5.28
CA ASN A 5 26.08 21.13 5.39
C ASN A 5 25.02 20.73 6.45
N PRO A 6 24.84 21.48 7.55
CA PRO A 6 23.96 21.10 8.66
C PRO A 6 22.49 20.95 8.24
N GLU A 7 22.05 21.67 7.23
CA GLU A 7 20.70 21.55 6.67
C GLU A 7 20.49 20.18 6.01
N LEU A 8 21.51 19.67 5.33
CA LEU A 8 21.48 18.38 4.64
C LEU A 8 21.41 17.25 5.66
N LEU A 9 22.22 17.30 6.73
CA LEU A 9 22.15 16.34 7.85
C LEU A 9 20.77 16.33 8.52
N ARG A 10 20.18 17.51 8.77
CA ARG A 10 18.83 17.61 9.34
C ARG A 10 17.76 17.03 8.41
N SER A 11 17.89 17.24 7.11
CA SER A 11 16.96 16.70 6.10
C SER A 11 17.06 15.17 6.00
N LEU A 12 18.27 14.62 6.08
CA LEU A 12 18.52 13.18 6.11
C LEU A 12 18.00 12.53 7.39
N GLY A 13 18.15 13.18 8.55
CA GLY A 13 17.55 12.70 9.79
C GLY A 13 16.01 12.70 9.77
N ARG A 14 15.37 13.60 9.02
CA ARG A 14 13.91 13.54 8.77
C ARG A 14 13.56 12.43 7.79
N LEU A 15 14.35 12.25 6.74
CA LEU A 15 14.21 11.19 5.75
C LEU A 15 14.24 9.80 6.40
N VAL A 16 15.25 9.51 7.23
CA VAL A 16 15.38 8.23 7.96
C VAL A 16 14.17 7.99 8.88
N ARG A 17 13.70 9.02 9.59
CA ARG A 17 12.48 8.91 10.41
C ARG A 17 11.24 8.64 9.57
N GLY A 18 11.12 9.27 8.39
CA GLY A 18 10.05 9.00 7.45
C GLY A 18 10.07 7.57 6.93
N LEU A 19 11.24 7.06 6.53
CA LEU A 19 11.42 5.67 6.11
C LEU A 19 11.12 4.69 7.24
N SER A 20 11.53 4.98 8.48
CA SER A 20 11.19 4.15 9.65
C SER A 20 9.67 4.13 9.92
N ALA A 21 9.00 5.29 9.85
CA ALA A 21 7.55 5.37 9.99
C ALA A 21 6.82 4.58 8.89
N LEU A 22 7.30 4.59 7.65
CA LEU A 22 6.74 3.79 6.57
C LEU A 22 7.00 2.29 6.75
N PHE A 23 8.22 1.93 7.15
CA PHE A 23 8.60 0.54 7.39
C PHE A 23 7.70 -0.13 8.43
N TRP A 24 7.45 0.54 9.57
CA TRP A 24 6.56 0.03 10.60
C TRP A 24 5.08 0.27 10.30
N GLY A 25 4.76 1.39 9.66
CA GLY A 25 3.39 1.77 9.33
C GLY A 25 2.74 0.84 8.30
N LEU A 26 3.49 0.32 7.33
CA LEU A 26 2.98 -0.57 6.29
C LEU A 26 2.37 -1.89 6.84
N PRO A 27 3.11 -2.71 7.60
CA PRO A 27 2.56 -3.94 8.17
C PRO A 27 1.51 -3.66 9.23
N LEU A 28 1.68 -2.62 10.05
CA LEU A 28 0.67 -2.21 11.04
C LEU A 28 -0.64 -1.80 10.38
N ALA A 29 -0.57 -1.00 9.31
CA ALA A 29 -1.74 -0.59 8.55
C ALA A 29 -2.45 -1.80 7.96
N LEU A 30 -1.72 -2.76 7.39
CA LEU A 30 -2.31 -3.99 6.87
C LEU A 30 -3.04 -4.77 7.97
N ILE A 31 -2.36 -5.06 9.09
CA ILE A 31 -2.91 -5.85 10.19
C ILE A 31 -4.14 -5.17 10.80
N VAL A 32 -4.06 -3.86 11.07
CA VAL A 32 -5.16 -3.11 11.68
C VAL A 32 -6.33 -2.96 10.71
N CYS A 33 -6.08 -2.70 9.42
CA CYS A 33 -7.16 -2.59 8.43
C CYS A 33 -7.87 -3.94 8.25
N ILE A 34 -7.13 -5.03 8.07
CA ILE A 34 -7.71 -6.37 7.94
C ILE A 34 -8.42 -6.78 9.23
N GLY A 35 -7.75 -6.65 10.38
CA GLY A 35 -8.32 -7.04 11.67
C GLY A 35 -9.58 -6.25 12.04
N THR A 36 -9.69 -4.99 11.59
CA THR A 36 -10.93 -4.21 11.76
C THR A 36 -12.01 -4.65 10.78
N ALA A 37 -11.67 -4.92 9.52
CA ALA A 37 -12.63 -5.39 8.52
C ALA A 37 -13.22 -6.77 8.84
N SER A 38 -12.37 -7.76 9.13
CA SER A 38 -12.79 -9.18 9.21
C SER A 38 -13.26 -9.58 10.60
N ALA A 39 -12.51 -9.22 11.63
CA ALA A 39 -12.68 -9.80 12.97
C ALA A 39 -13.10 -8.77 14.03
N GLY A 40 -13.16 -7.49 13.68
CA GLY A 40 -13.56 -6.42 14.59
C GLY A 40 -12.64 -6.30 15.81
N TRP A 41 -11.36 -6.66 15.69
CA TRP A 41 -10.39 -6.72 16.81
C TRP A 41 -10.32 -5.42 17.62
N PHE A 42 -10.58 -4.29 16.96
CA PHE A 42 -10.44 -2.96 17.54
C PHE A 42 -11.77 -2.28 17.87
N LYS A 43 -12.87 -3.04 17.98
CA LYS A 43 -14.21 -2.47 18.28
C LYS A 43 -14.23 -1.55 19.49
N ALA A 44 -13.51 -1.90 20.56
CA ALA A 44 -13.43 -1.10 21.79
C ALA A 44 -12.78 0.29 21.59
N TYR A 45 -11.92 0.43 20.58
CA TYR A 45 -11.16 1.66 20.30
C TYR A 45 -11.76 2.49 19.15
N GLY A 46 -12.86 2.01 18.55
CA GLY A 46 -13.53 2.68 17.44
C GLY A 46 -12.64 2.82 16.21
N VAL A 47 -12.68 3.99 15.58
CA VAL A 47 -11.90 4.32 14.37
C VAL A 47 -10.45 4.70 14.65
N LEU A 48 -10.08 4.92 15.92
CA LEU A 48 -8.80 5.51 16.31
C LEU A 48 -7.58 4.69 15.83
N PRO A 49 -7.54 3.35 15.98
CA PRO A 49 -6.37 2.58 15.57
C PRO A 49 -6.13 2.63 14.07
N ILE A 50 -7.21 2.63 13.28
CA ILE A 50 -7.15 2.69 11.82
C ILE A 50 -6.61 4.07 11.36
N LEU A 51 -7.10 5.14 11.97
CA LEU A 51 -6.60 6.49 11.70
C LEU A 51 -5.13 6.64 12.13
N ALA A 52 -4.73 6.05 13.25
CA ALA A 52 -3.36 6.12 13.73
C ALA A 52 -2.37 5.46 12.75
N VAL A 53 -2.67 4.26 12.25
CA VAL A 53 -1.76 3.55 11.34
C VAL A 53 -1.73 4.16 9.94
N THR A 54 -2.86 4.60 9.39
CA THR A 54 -2.90 5.28 8.08
C THR A 54 -2.31 6.69 8.17
N GLY A 55 -2.50 7.37 9.31
CA GLY A 55 -1.86 8.63 9.63
C GLY A 55 -0.35 8.50 9.77
N LEU A 56 0.15 7.38 10.32
CA LEU A 56 1.58 7.09 10.40
C LEU A 56 2.22 6.96 9.00
N LEU A 57 1.53 6.35 8.04
CA LEU A 57 1.98 6.28 6.64
C LEU A 57 2.04 7.67 6.01
N LEU A 58 1.01 8.49 6.19
CA LEU A 58 0.98 9.87 5.71
C LEU A 58 2.10 10.70 6.35
N PHE A 59 2.28 10.60 7.67
CA PHE A 59 3.37 11.25 8.40
C PHE A 59 4.75 10.83 7.85
N GLY A 60 4.95 9.55 7.57
CA GLY A 60 6.16 9.05 6.94
C GLY A 60 6.49 9.81 5.66
N LEU A 61 5.53 9.89 4.72
CA LEU A 61 5.67 10.63 3.47
C LEU A 61 5.86 12.14 3.65
N LEU A 62 5.23 12.76 4.64
CA LEU A 62 5.43 14.18 4.92
C LEU A 62 6.86 14.46 5.37
N GLN A 63 7.48 13.57 6.13
CA GLN A 63 8.88 13.70 6.55
C GLN A 63 9.86 13.61 5.37
N LEU A 64 9.57 12.72 4.41
CA LEU A 64 10.32 12.60 3.14
C LEU A 64 10.31 13.92 2.35
N GLY A 65 9.26 14.74 2.45
CA GLY A 65 9.13 16.00 1.71
C GLY A 65 10.13 17.09 2.09
N SER A 66 10.84 16.92 3.20
CA SER A 66 11.91 17.83 3.59
C SER A 66 13.23 17.60 2.84
N PHE A 67 13.39 16.43 2.20
CA PHE A 67 14.59 16.05 1.45
C PHE A 67 14.53 16.58 0.00
N GLN A 68 15.64 17.15 -0.48
CA GLN A 68 15.87 17.63 -1.85
C GLN A 68 14.66 18.31 -2.53
N LYS A 69 14.14 19.39 -1.94
CA LYS A 69 12.97 20.15 -2.45
C LYS A 69 13.14 20.73 -3.86
N GLN A 70 14.37 20.84 -4.34
CA GLN A 70 14.71 21.42 -5.65
C GLN A 70 14.46 20.43 -6.81
N GLU A 71 14.45 19.13 -6.52
CA GLU A 71 14.28 18.08 -7.52
C GLU A 71 12.80 17.91 -7.90
N ARG A 72 12.42 18.47 -9.05
CA ARG A 72 11.04 18.43 -9.57
C ARG A 72 10.50 17.00 -9.71
N PRO A 73 11.24 16.01 -10.28
CA PRO A 73 10.74 14.66 -10.45
C PRO A 73 10.46 13.95 -9.10
N TRP A 74 11.26 14.25 -8.09
CA TRP A 74 11.07 13.75 -6.72
C TRP A 74 9.80 14.33 -6.11
N ARG A 75 9.66 15.65 -6.14
CA ARG A 75 8.50 16.35 -5.57
C ARG A 75 7.19 15.86 -6.18
N SER A 76 7.10 15.76 -7.51
CA SER A 76 5.86 15.29 -8.16
C SER A 76 5.53 13.84 -7.80
N THR A 77 6.52 12.96 -7.70
CA THR A 77 6.29 11.55 -7.33
C THR A 77 5.83 11.44 -5.87
N LEU A 78 6.45 12.21 -4.98
CA LEU A 78 6.12 12.24 -3.56
C LEU A 78 4.73 12.83 -3.31
N GLU A 79 4.37 13.94 -3.98
CA GLU A 79 3.05 14.56 -3.86
C GLU A 79 1.92 13.60 -4.27
N ARG A 80 2.11 12.80 -5.34
CA ARG A 80 1.14 11.76 -5.73
C ARG A 80 0.97 10.70 -4.65
N ALA A 81 2.07 10.24 -4.05
CA ALA A 81 2.02 9.28 -2.96
C ALA A 81 1.35 9.87 -1.71
N GLN A 82 1.62 11.15 -1.39
CA GLN A 82 0.99 11.86 -0.27
C GLN A 82 -0.51 12.02 -0.48
N LEU A 83 -0.94 12.34 -1.69
CA LEU A 83 -2.37 12.43 -2.03
C LEU A 83 -3.05 11.08 -1.84
N LEU A 84 -2.45 9.98 -2.29
CA LEU A 84 -2.99 8.65 -2.09
C LEU A 84 -3.01 8.24 -0.61
N ALA A 85 -1.98 8.61 0.17
CA ALA A 85 -1.98 8.40 1.61
C ALA A 85 -3.08 9.19 2.32
N LEU A 86 -3.35 10.42 1.90
CA LEU A 86 -4.43 11.25 2.44
C LEU A 86 -5.81 10.67 2.09
N VAL A 87 -5.99 10.20 0.86
CA VAL A 87 -7.21 9.48 0.43
C VAL A 87 -7.39 8.22 1.28
N ASN A 88 -6.34 7.42 1.47
CA ASN A 88 -6.39 6.23 2.32
C ASN A 88 -6.74 6.60 3.78
N PHE A 89 -6.12 7.63 4.34
CA PHE A 89 -6.43 8.13 5.67
C PHE A 89 -7.91 8.51 5.81
N GLY A 90 -8.45 9.28 4.86
CA GLY A 90 -9.86 9.70 4.86
C GLY A 90 -10.85 8.56 4.62
N LEU A 91 -10.49 7.54 3.83
CA LEU A 91 -11.33 6.37 3.56
C LEU A 91 -11.25 5.30 4.66
N SER A 92 -10.17 5.30 5.44
CA SER A 92 -9.90 4.26 6.43
C SER A 92 -10.98 4.07 7.52
N PRO A 93 -11.68 5.10 8.02
CA PRO A 93 -12.76 4.93 8.99
C PRO A 93 -13.93 4.09 8.49
N PHE A 94 -14.16 4.04 7.16
CA PHE A 94 -15.25 3.25 6.59
C PHE A 94 -15.10 1.75 6.81
N LEU A 95 -13.88 1.25 7.07
CA LEU A 95 -13.66 -0.14 7.48
C LEU A 95 -14.40 -0.48 8.78
N PHE A 96 -14.41 0.43 9.75
CA PHE A 96 -15.09 0.24 11.03
C PHE A 96 -16.61 0.14 10.84
N TRP A 97 -17.20 1.06 10.08
CA TRP A 97 -18.64 1.03 9.82
C TRP A 97 -19.06 -0.11 8.90
N TRP A 98 -18.21 -0.51 7.96
CA TRP A 98 -18.45 -1.69 7.14
C TRP A 98 -18.52 -2.96 7.98
N ASN A 99 -17.64 -3.11 8.98
CA ASN A 99 -17.69 -4.25 9.91
C ASN A 99 -18.99 -4.28 10.74
N LEU A 100 -19.55 -3.11 11.08
CA LEU A 100 -20.79 -3.01 11.84
C LEU A 100 -22.06 -3.15 10.98
N LEU A 101 -22.03 -2.64 9.76
CA LEU A 101 -23.18 -2.55 8.85
C LEU A 101 -22.79 -3.05 7.44
N PRO A 102 -22.44 -4.34 7.28
CA PRO A 102 -21.93 -4.88 6.02
C PRO A 102 -22.98 -4.88 4.89
N GLN A 103 -24.27 -4.83 5.24
CA GLN A 103 -25.37 -4.85 4.27
C GLN A 103 -25.52 -3.52 3.49
N LYS A 104 -24.90 -2.42 3.95
CA LYS A 104 -25.00 -1.12 3.27
C LYS A 104 -23.98 -1.02 2.14
N VAL A 105 -24.47 -1.02 0.90
CA VAL A 105 -23.67 -0.93 -0.33
C VAL A 105 -22.68 0.25 -0.30
N PHE A 106 -23.07 1.39 0.27
CA PHE A 106 -22.21 2.55 0.43
C PHE A 106 -20.87 2.21 1.13
N PHE A 107 -20.90 1.47 2.24
CA PHE A 107 -19.68 1.12 2.97
C PHE A 107 -18.82 0.12 2.19
N SER A 108 -19.44 -0.84 1.48
CA SER A 108 -18.71 -1.75 0.61
C SER A 108 -18.00 -1.02 -0.54
N LEU A 109 -18.62 0.02 -1.12
CA LEU A 109 -17.98 0.86 -2.14
C LEU A 109 -16.80 1.65 -1.57
N MET A 110 -16.94 2.21 -0.36
CA MET A 110 -15.84 2.95 0.29
C MET A 110 -14.66 2.04 0.64
N VAL A 111 -14.92 0.83 1.15
CA VAL A 111 -13.88 -0.18 1.45
C VAL A 111 -13.23 -0.69 0.16
N GLY A 112 -14.00 -0.90 -0.91
CA GLY A 112 -13.45 -1.22 -2.23
C GLY A 112 -12.56 -0.12 -2.78
N ALA A 113 -13.00 1.14 -2.67
CA ALA A 113 -12.20 2.32 -3.04
C ALA A 113 -10.91 2.40 -2.23
N LEU A 114 -10.96 2.14 -0.91
CA LEU A 114 -9.80 2.09 -0.03
C LEU A 114 -8.81 0.99 -0.44
N GLY A 115 -9.30 -0.22 -0.77
CA GLY A 115 -8.44 -1.30 -1.25
C GLY A 115 -7.72 -0.93 -2.54
N PHE A 116 -8.46 -0.36 -3.50
CA PHE A 116 -7.89 0.11 -4.77
C PHE A 116 -6.88 1.25 -4.58
N SER A 117 -7.21 2.27 -3.78
CA SER A 117 -6.29 3.37 -3.47
C SER A 117 -5.08 2.91 -2.63
N GLY A 118 -5.22 1.86 -1.83
CA GLY A 118 -4.13 1.19 -1.12
C GLY A 118 -3.12 0.53 -2.08
N LEU A 119 -3.58 -0.15 -3.11
CA LEU A 119 -2.71 -0.72 -4.15
C LEU A 119 -2.02 0.37 -4.97
N LEU A 120 -2.75 1.42 -5.37
CA LEU A 120 -2.17 2.58 -6.04
C LEU A 120 -1.13 3.28 -5.15
N PHE A 121 -1.38 3.36 -3.84
CA PHE A 121 -0.44 3.91 -2.87
C PHE A 121 0.86 3.09 -2.82
N LEU A 122 0.78 1.76 -2.75
CA LEU A 122 1.98 0.91 -2.81
C LEU A 122 2.74 1.08 -4.12
N PHE A 123 2.04 1.19 -5.24
CA PHE A 123 2.64 1.48 -6.54
C PHE A 123 3.38 2.83 -6.54
N ALA A 124 2.73 3.89 -6.05
CA ALA A 124 3.31 5.21 -5.96
C ALA A 124 4.51 5.24 -5.00
N LEU A 125 4.44 4.52 -3.88
CA LEU A 125 5.52 4.40 -2.90
C LEU A 125 6.75 3.73 -3.51
N ASN A 126 6.58 2.70 -4.34
CA ASN A 126 7.68 2.08 -5.07
C ASN A 126 8.36 3.06 -6.03
N LEU A 127 7.60 3.96 -6.68
CA LEU A 127 8.17 5.02 -7.50
C LEU A 127 8.95 6.05 -6.65
N VAL A 128 8.44 6.40 -5.46
CA VAL A 128 9.16 7.27 -4.51
C VAL A 128 10.50 6.64 -4.13
N LEU A 129 10.52 5.33 -3.80
CA LEU A 129 11.75 4.61 -3.46
C LEU A 129 12.74 4.54 -4.62
N LEU A 130 12.25 4.32 -5.84
CA LEU A 130 13.10 4.35 -7.04
C LEU A 130 13.77 5.71 -7.25
N ARG A 131 13.03 6.80 -7.06
CA ARG A 131 13.57 8.16 -7.17
C ARG A 131 14.55 8.45 -6.04
N LEU A 132 14.25 8.00 -4.83
CA LEU A 132 15.15 8.13 -3.70
C LEU A 132 16.47 7.38 -3.95
N GLY A 133 16.41 6.14 -4.43
CA GLY A 133 17.59 5.33 -4.76
C GLY A 133 18.45 5.94 -5.87
N ALA A 134 17.85 6.64 -6.84
CA ALA A 134 18.60 7.35 -7.87
C ALA A 134 19.39 8.56 -7.32
N MET A 135 19.00 9.10 -6.17
CA MET A 135 19.67 10.23 -5.51
C MET A 135 20.77 9.80 -4.54
N LEU A 136 20.85 8.50 -4.22
CA LEU A 136 21.88 7.96 -3.33
C LEU A 136 23.19 7.68 -4.11
N PRO A 137 24.35 7.82 -3.45
CA PRO A 137 25.66 7.64 -4.09
C PRO A 137 26.02 6.16 -4.36
N ASP A 138 25.34 5.21 -3.73
CA ASP A 138 25.61 3.77 -3.86
C ASP A 138 25.01 3.18 -5.15
N GLU A 139 25.87 2.73 -6.06
CA GLU A 139 25.48 2.17 -7.35
C GLU A 139 24.91 0.75 -7.23
N ALA A 140 25.40 -0.06 -6.29
CA ALA A 140 24.88 -1.42 -6.07
C ALA A 140 23.44 -1.35 -5.57
N LEU A 141 23.18 -0.48 -4.59
CA LEU A 141 21.82 -0.23 -4.10
C LEU A 141 20.90 0.29 -5.21
N ARG A 142 21.40 1.19 -6.08
CA ARG A 142 20.62 1.76 -7.17
C ARG A 142 20.16 0.71 -8.18
N LEU A 143 21.04 -0.22 -8.56
CA LEU A 143 20.70 -1.32 -9.46
C LEU A 143 19.65 -2.25 -8.83
N GLU A 144 19.82 -2.57 -7.56
CA GLU A 144 18.91 -3.43 -6.82
C GLU A 144 17.52 -2.80 -6.65
N ILE A 145 17.45 -1.53 -6.27
CA ILE A 145 16.18 -0.77 -6.20
C ILE A 145 15.49 -0.77 -7.56
N ARG A 146 16.23 -0.58 -8.67
CA ARG A 146 15.64 -0.59 -10.01
C ARG A 146 15.04 -1.94 -10.36
N HIS A 147 15.76 -3.03 -10.10
CA HIS A 147 15.30 -4.38 -10.40
C HIS A 147 14.06 -4.74 -9.57
N TYR A 148 14.14 -4.60 -8.24
CA TYR A 148 13.05 -4.95 -7.35
C TYR A 148 11.84 -4.03 -7.51
N THR A 149 12.03 -2.73 -7.75
CA THR A 149 10.91 -1.83 -8.05
C THR A 149 10.23 -2.23 -9.35
N SER A 150 10.98 -2.61 -10.40
CA SER A 150 10.38 -3.04 -11.66
C SER A 150 9.56 -4.31 -11.49
N LEU A 151 10.10 -5.32 -10.79
CA LEU A 151 9.41 -6.57 -10.50
C LEU A 151 8.15 -6.29 -9.67
N ASN A 152 8.29 -5.55 -8.57
CA ASN A 152 7.19 -5.24 -7.67
C ASN A 152 6.07 -4.45 -8.36
N ARG A 153 6.44 -3.51 -9.22
CA ARG A 153 5.49 -2.73 -10.01
C ARG A 153 4.73 -3.60 -11.01
N ASN A 154 5.41 -4.54 -11.68
CA ASN A 154 4.74 -5.46 -12.60
C ASN A 154 3.74 -6.36 -11.87
N LEU A 155 4.08 -6.83 -10.66
CA LEU A 155 3.15 -7.58 -9.80
C LEU A 155 1.93 -6.72 -9.41
N LEU A 156 2.14 -5.47 -9.00
CA LEU A 156 1.05 -4.56 -8.65
C LEU A 156 0.15 -4.21 -9.85
N ILE A 157 0.73 -4.05 -11.05
CA ILE A 157 -0.04 -3.84 -12.28
C ILE A 157 -0.88 -5.09 -12.57
N ALA A 158 -0.27 -6.28 -12.54
CA ALA A 158 -1.00 -7.53 -12.74
C ALA A 158 -2.17 -7.65 -11.75
N LEU A 159 -1.93 -7.35 -10.47
CA LEU A 159 -2.97 -7.35 -9.45
C LEU A 159 -4.08 -6.33 -9.74
N LEU A 160 -3.73 -5.09 -10.06
CA LEU A 160 -4.70 -4.05 -10.43
C LEU A 160 -5.53 -4.47 -11.66
N THR A 161 -4.90 -5.10 -12.66
CA THR A 161 -5.61 -5.60 -13.85
C THR A 161 -6.55 -6.75 -13.53
N ILE A 162 -6.16 -7.68 -12.63
CA ILE A 162 -7.03 -8.78 -12.18
C ILE A 162 -8.23 -8.21 -11.44
N VAL A 163 -8.02 -7.30 -10.49
CA VAL A 163 -9.09 -6.65 -9.72
C VAL A 163 -10.02 -5.86 -10.65
N ALA A 164 -9.48 -5.06 -11.57
CA ALA A 164 -10.28 -4.29 -12.52
C ALA A 164 -11.10 -5.19 -13.45
N THR A 165 -10.49 -6.26 -13.97
CA THR A 165 -11.17 -7.23 -14.85
C THR A 165 -12.29 -7.94 -14.10
N TYR A 166 -12.04 -8.36 -12.86
CA TYR A 166 -13.05 -8.98 -12.02
C TYR A 166 -14.24 -8.03 -11.80
N LEU A 167 -13.98 -6.78 -11.38
CA LEU A 167 -15.04 -5.78 -11.14
C LEU A 167 -15.86 -5.48 -12.40
N VAL A 168 -15.21 -5.33 -13.56
CA VAL A 168 -15.89 -5.09 -14.84
C VAL A 168 -16.72 -6.31 -15.24
N LEU A 169 -16.15 -7.51 -15.18
CA LEU A 169 -16.83 -8.75 -15.55
C LEU A 169 -18.07 -8.97 -14.67
N THR A 170 -17.96 -8.79 -13.36
CA THR A 170 -19.08 -8.87 -12.43
C THR A 170 -20.18 -7.88 -12.80
N ARG A 171 -19.84 -6.61 -13.12
CA ARG A 171 -20.83 -5.60 -13.50
C ARG A 171 -21.50 -5.90 -14.84
N VAL A 172 -20.75 -6.38 -15.82
CA VAL A 172 -21.27 -6.78 -17.14
C VAL A 172 -22.20 -7.99 -16.99
N ILE A 173 -21.79 -9.03 -16.25
CA ILE A 173 -22.61 -10.23 -16.04
C ILE A 173 -23.95 -9.88 -15.36
N ILE A 174 -23.93 -9.05 -14.31
CA ILE A 174 -25.15 -8.60 -13.62
C ILE A 174 -26.07 -7.83 -14.58
N HIS A 175 -25.51 -6.99 -15.45
CA HIS A 175 -26.29 -6.18 -16.38
C HIS A 175 -26.93 -7.00 -17.52
N PHE A 176 -26.20 -7.96 -18.08
CA PHE A 176 -26.66 -8.75 -19.23
C PHE A 176 -27.46 -10.00 -18.85
N PHE A 177 -27.25 -10.57 -17.66
CA PHE A 177 -27.92 -11.80 -17.21
C PHE A 177 -28.62 -11.60 -15.84
N PRO A 178 -29.70 -10.80 -15.77
CA PRO A 178 -30.43 -10.53 -14.53
C PRO A 178 -31.18 -11.76 -13.96
N GLN A 179 -31.22 -12.86 -14.71
CA GLN A 179 -31.91 -14.10 -14.36
C GLN A 179 -31.06 -15.07 -13.50
N ILE A 180 -29.79 -14.76 -13.23
CA ILE A 180 -28.88 -15.57 -12.39
C ILE A 180 -28.85 -14.94 -10.98
N PRO A 181 -29.69 -15.37 -10.02
CA PRO A 181 -29.94 -14.66 -8.76
C PRO A 181 -28.94 -15.06 -7.65
N HIS A 182 -27.71 -15.46 -7.99
CA HIS A 182 -26.82 -16.10 -7.02
C HIS A 182 -25.51 -15.35 -6.77
N LEU A 183 -25.28 -14.19 -7.40
CA LEU A 183 -24.17 -13.34 -6.95
C LEU A 183 -24.64 -12.54 -5.73
N PRO A 184 -24.06 -12.73 -4.54
CA PRO A 184 -24.44 -11.99 -3.35
C PRO A 184 -24.33 -10.48 -3.62
N GLU A 185 -25.42 -9.75 -3.38
CA GLU A 185 -25.49 -8.28 -3.57
C GLU A 185 -24.46 -7.52 -2.72
N HIS A 186 -23.92 -8.19 -1.72
CA HIS A 186 -22.82 -7.71 -0.91
C HIS A 186 -21.52 -8.19 -1.52
N LEU A 187 -20.67 -7.25 -1.95
CA LEU A 187 -19.23 -7.45 -2.14
C LEU A 187 -18.63 -7.84 -0.79
N ASP A 188 -18.88 -9.06 -0.38
CA ASP A 188 -18.19 -9.67 0.72
C ASP A 188 -16.86 -10.13 0.13
N ILE A 189 -15.91 -9.19 0.11
CA ILE A 189 -14.58 -9.34 -0.50
C ILE A 189 -13.84 -10.56 0.10
N LEU A 190 -14.28 -11.02 1.28
CA LEU A 190 -13.80 -12.20 2.00
C LEU A 190 -14.50 -13.52 1.62
N SER A 191 -15.69 -13.48 0.99
CA SER A 191 -16.45 -14.66 0.56
C SER A 191 -16.71 -14.68 -0.95
N LEU A 192 -15.73 -14.17 -1.72
CA LEU A 192 -15.75 -14.16 -3.18
C LEU A 192 -15.93 -15.59 -3.75
N GLN A 193 -17.18 -15.97 -4.05
CA GLN A 193 -17.50 -17.18 -4.79
C GLN A 193 -17.39 -16.87 -6.28
N ILE A 194 -16.29 -17.30 -6.91
CA ILE A 194 -16.16 -17.23 -8.37
C ILE A 194 -16.78 -18.51 -8.93
N THR A 195 -18.07 -18.44 -9.26
CA THR A 195 -18.70 -19.46 -10.09
C THR A 195 -18.47 -19.07 -11.55
N VAL A 196 -17.70 -19.87 -12.29
CA VAL A 196 -17.62 -19.78 -13.76
C VAL A 196 -18.52 -20.87 -14.34
N PRO A 197 -19.83 -20.59 -14.55
CA PRO A 197 -20.78 -21.62 -14.96
C PRO A 197 -20.47 -22.24 -16.33
N ALA A 198 -19.68 -21.57 -17.18
CA ALA A 198 -19.32 -22.05 -18.50
C ALA A 198 -18.32 -23.23 -18.51
N LEU A 199 -17.62 -23.50 -17.39
CA LEU A 199 -16.53 -24.48 -17.34
C LEU A 199 -16.78 -25.64 -16.37
N GLY A 200 -17.88 -25.64 -15.60
CA GLY A 200 -18.21 -26.72 -14.66
C GLY A 200 -17.19 -26.93 -13.54
N ILE A 201 -16.29 -25.96 -13.31
CA ILE A 201 -15.28 -26.03 -12.25
C ILE A 201 -15.82 -25.33 -11.01
N GLU A 202 -16.26 -26.12 -10.03
CA GLU A 202 -16.56 -25.66 -8.67
C GLU A 202 -15.26 -25.63 -7.85
N VAL A 203 -14.44 -24.60 -8.06
CA VAL A 203 -13.34 -24.35 -7.12
C VAL A 203 -13.96 -23.73 -5.86
N SER A 204 -13.71 -24.32 -4.69
CA SER A 204 -13.85 -23.62 -3.41
C SER A 204 -12.93 -22.39 -3.43
N SER A 205 -13.46 -21.30 -3.97
CA SER A 205 -12.71 -20.12 -4.41
C SER A 205 -12.18 -19.29 -3.25
N ALA A 206 -12.72 -19.49 -2.05
CA ALA A 206 -12.29 -18.77 -0.85
C ALA A 206 -10.81 -19.01 -0.54
N TRP A 207 -10.31 -20.25 -0.62
CA TRP A 207 -8.91 -20.55 -0.29
C TRP A 207 -7.93 -20.05 -1.36
N LEU A 208 -8.26 -20.24 -2.64
CA LEU A 208 -7.39 -19.82 -3.76
C LEU A 208 -7.32 -18.29 -3.88
N ILE A 209 -8.42 -17.59 -3.60
CA ILE A 209 -8.48 -16.12 -3.57
C ILE A 209 -7.83 -15.58 -2.29
N TRP A 210 -7.98 -16.26 -1.15
CA TRP A 210 -7.23 -15.91 0.06
C TRP A 210 -5.73 -16.09 -0.13
N VAL A 211 -5.30 -17.21 -0.72
CA VAL A 211 -3.89 -17.48 -0.99
C VAL A 211 -3.35 -16.54 -2.07
N MET A 212 -4.09 -16.27 -3.15
CA MET A 212 -3.68 -15.25 -4.13
C MET A 212 -3.65 -13.86 -3.51
N SER A 213 -4.63 -13.47 -2.68
CA SER A 213 -4.65 -12.14 -2.06
C SER A 213 -3.56 -11.99 -1.01
N CYS A 214 -3.34 -13.01 -0.17
CA CYS A 214 -2.20 -13.04 0.76
C CYS A 214 -0.89 -13.03 -0.02
N LEU A 215 -0.65 -13.93 -0.96
CA LEU A 215 0.63 -14.01 -1.65
C LEU A 215 0.88 -12.80 -2.56
N LEU A 216 -0.09 -12.34 -3.35
CA LEU A 216 0.07 -11.21 -4.28
C LEU A 216 0.00 -9.84 -3.62
N VAL A 217 -0.52 -9.67 -2.40
CA VAL A 217 -0.44 -8.39 -1.68
C VAL A 217 0.71 -8.38 -0.70
N LEU A 218 0.94 -9.47 0.05
CA LEU A 218 2.04 -9.57 1.00
C LEU A 218 3.39 -9.57 0.30
N LEU A 219 3.52 -10.20 -0.87
CA LEU A 219 4.79 -10.19 -1.60
C LEU A 219 5.19 -8.76 -2.00
N PRO A 220 4.34 -7.97 -2.70
CA PRO A 220 4.64 -6.55 -2.95
C PRO A 220 4.90 -5.71 -1.72
N LEU A 221 4.15 -5.95 -0.64
CA LEU A 221 4.33 -5.25 0.62
C LEU A 221 5.71 -5.56 1.22
N ALA A 222 6.06 -6.84 1.32
CA ALA A 222 7.33 -7.30 1.86
C ALA A 222 8.52 -6.79 1.04
N MET A 223 8.40 -6.79 -0.29
CA MET A 223 9.41 -6.23 -1.19
C MET A 223 9.57 -4.72 -0.98
N THR A 224 8.45 -3.99 -0.82
CA THR A 224 8.49 -2.55 -0.52
C THR A 224 9.13 -2.29 0.83
N MET A 225 8.81 -3.08 1.86
CA MET A 225 9.42 -3.00 3.18
C MET A 225 10.92 -3.29 3.15
N ALA A 226 11.35 -4.32 2.42
CA ALA A 226 12.76 -4.67 2.26
C ALA A 226 13.55 -3.51 1.61
N LEU A 227 12.99 -2.90 0.56
CA LEU A 227 13.58 -1.72 -0.07
C LEU A 227 13.65 -0.52 0.87
N ILE A 228 12.59 -0.24 1.64
CA ILE A 228 12.58 0.84 2.64
C ILE A 228 13.67 0.60 3.68
N TRP A 229 13.73 -0.61 4.24
CA TRP A 229 14.73 -1.00 5.24
C TRP A 229 16.14 -0.80 4.71
N LYS A 230 16.45 -1.39 3.54
CA LYS A 230 17.78 -1.31 2.94
C LYS A 230 18.18 0.12 2.62
N THR A 231 17.27 0.91 2.05
CA THR A 231 17.51 2.33 1.77
C THR A 231 17.82 3.11 3.04
N LYS A 232 17.09 2.84 4.13
CA LYS A 232 17.29 3.47 5.43
C LYS A 232 18.66 3.10 6.02
N GLU A 233 19.08 1.83 6.00
CA GLU A 233 20.39 1.40 6.49
C GLU A 233 21.54 2.04 5.70
N VAL A 234 21.46 2.05 4.37
CA VAL A 234 22.51 2.67 3.54
C VAL A 234 22.61 4.17 3.78
N ILE A 235 21.50 4.88 4.03
CA ILE A 235 21.54 6.29 4.44
C ILE A 235 22.20 6.43 5.83
N LEU A 236 21.90 5.53 6.76
CA LEU A 236 22.46 5.57 8.11
C LEU A 236 23.97 5.33 8.09
N GLU A 237 24.44 4.33 7.37
CA GLU A 237 25.85 3.98 7.23
C GLU A 237 26.66 5.09 6.55
N ASN A 238 26.18 5.60 5.40
CA ASN A 238 26.90 6.63 4.64
C ASN A 238 27.00 7.98 5.37
N VAL A 239 26.03 8.30 6.24
CA VAL A 239 25.91 9.63 6.85
C VAL A 239 26.39 9.65 8.30
N PHE A 240 26.18 8.55 9.04
CA PHE A 240 26.47 8.45 10.46
C PHE A 240 27.51 7.37 10.81
N GLY A 241 27.81 6.45 9.88
CA GLY A 241 28.77 5.36 10.09
C GLY A 241 30.24 5.74 9.85
N GLY A 242 30.52 6.87 9.20
CA GLY A 242 31.88 7.33 8.88
C GLY A 242 32.76 7.76 10.07
N ASN A 243 32.31 7.56 11.31
CA ASN A 243 33.03 7.88 12.53
C ASN A 243 33.40 6.62 13.34
N GLN A 244 33.89 5.57 12.69
CA GLN A 244 34.66 4.53 13.38
C GLN A 244 36.17 4.81 13.18
N PRO A 245 36.95 4.90 14.26
CA PRO A 245 38.38 5.23 14.22
C PRO A 245 39.23 4.16 13.50
#